data_AF-A0AAU0R790-F1
#
_entry.id   AF-A0AAU0R790-F1
#
_cell.length_a   1.000
_cell.length_b   1.000
_cell.length_c   1.000
_cell.angle_alpha   90.00
_cell.angle_beta   90.00
_cell.angle_gamma   90.00
#
_symmetry.space_group_name_H-M   'P 1'
#
loop_
_entity.id
_entity.type
_entity.pdbx_description
1 polymer ?
#
loop_
_entity_poly.entity_id
_entity_poly.type
_entity_poly.pdbx_seq_one_letter_code
_entity_poly.pdbx_strand_id
1 'polypeptide(L)'
;MDDFMNDAYNDLFTTTQCPSQQELLDYVQGKLSAEKQHEVELHLSDCELCSEAVEGLSAFEKKEIIPVYLRQMKWQMMKKLKNRKQKKDQIASHTQLAIICIIILFMLLAAFWAFHFVTHPAR
;
A
#
# COMPACT_ATOMS: atom_id res chain seq x y z
N MET A 1 -39.92 -16.94 2.97
CA MET A 1 -39.83 -17.58 1.63
C MET A 1 -38.54 -17.12 0.97
N ASP A 2 -37.44 -17.16 1.73
CA ASP A 2 -36.25 -16.34 1.46
C ASP A 2 -35.00 -17.25 1.41
N ASP A 3 -35.05 -18.42 2.05
CA ASP A 3 -33.97 -19.41 2.07
C ASP A 3 -33.88 -20.22 0.76
N PHE A 4 -35.00 -20.48 0.07
CA PHE A 4 -35.00 -21.32 -1.14
C PHE A 4 -34.25 -20.67 -2.32
N MET A 5 -34.15 -19.34 -2.34
CA MET A 5 -33.45 -18.63 -3.41
C MET A 5 -31.93 -18.66 -3.23
N ASN A 6 -31.40 -18.80 -2.02
CA ASN A 6 -29.96 -18.71 -1.77
C ASN A 6 -29.20 -19.97 -2.21
N ASP A 7 -29.76 -21.15 -1.97
CA ASP A 7 -29.15 -22.43 -2.35
C ASP A 7 -29.05 -22.61 -3.87
N ALA A 8 -30.03 -22.11 -4.62
CA ALA A 8 -30.02 -22.16 -6.09
C ALA A 8 -28.92 -21.28 -6.72
N TYR A 9 -28.48 -20.20 -6.07
CA TYR A 9 -27.35 -19.39 -6.55
C TYR A 9 -26.02 -20.08 -6.28
N ASN A 10 -25.87 -20.73 -5.13
CA ASN A 10 -24.63 -21.42 -4.80
C ASN A 10 -24.37 -22.60 -5.73
N ASP A 11 -25.42 -23.32 -6.16
CA ASP A 11 -25.28 -24.45 -7.09
C ASP A 11 -24.96 -24.06 -8.55
N LEU A 12 -25.24 -22.81 -8.94
CA LEU A 12 -24.88 -22.26 -10.25
C LEU A 12 -23.37 -21.97 -10.37
N PHE A 13 -22.68 -21.82 -9.23
CA PHE A 13 -21.23 -21.55 -9.16
C PHE A 13 -20.41 -22.76 -8.66
N THR A 14 -21.02 -23.83 -8.13
CA THR A 14 -20.28 -25.02 -7.63
C THR A 14 -19.90 -26.03 -8.71
N THR A 15 -20.34 -25.87 -9.95
CA THR A 15 -19.99 -26.75 -11.09
C THR A 15 -18.77 -26.29 -11.89
N THR A 16 -18.02 -25.28 -11.44
CA THR A 16 -16.84 -24.83 -12.17
C THR A 16 -15.64 -25.73 -11.85
N GLN A 17 -15.41 -26.76 -12.67
CA GLN A 17 -14.10 -27.42 -12.82
C GLN A 17 -13.05 -26.48 -13.44
N CYS A 18 -13.18 -25.16 -13.24
CA CYS A 18 -12.39 -24.13 -13.87
C CYS A 18 -11.12 -23.87 -13.05
N PRO A 19 -9.96 -23.66 -13.71
CA PRO A 19 -8.73 -23.26 -13.04
C PRO A 19 -8.95 -21.98 -12.22
N SER A 20 -8.23 -21.88 -11.11
CA SER A 20 -8.29 -20.67 -10.29
C SER A 20 -7.74 -19.46 -11.07
N GLN A 21 -8.17 -18.26 -10.68
CA GLN A 21 -7.67 -17.01 -11.27
C GLN A 21 -6.13 -16.92 -11.20
N GLN A 22 -5.53 -17.39 -10.10
CA GLN A 22 -4.08 -17.38 -9.91
C GLN A 22 -3.39 -18.35 -10.88
N GLU A 23 -3.95 -19.54 -11.12
CA GLU A 23 -3.41 -20.51 -12.08
C GLU A 23 -3.50 -20.01 -13.53
N LEU A 24 -4.60 -19.34 -13.91
CA LEU A 24 -4.71 -18.72 -15.24
C LEU A 24 -3.69 -17.58 -15.43
N LEU A 25 -3.46 -16.77 -14.38
CA LEU A 25 -2.42 -15.74 -14.38
C LEU A 25 -1.01 -16.34 -14.51
N ASP A 26 -0.73 -17.40 -13.77
CA ASP A 26 0.57 -18.08 -13.81
C ASP A 26 0.77 -18.84 -15.14
N TYR A 27 -0.30 -19.32 -15.78
CA TYR A 27 -0.29 -19.89 -17.13
C TYR A 27 0.10 -18.83 -18.16
N VAL A 28 -0.57 -17.67 -18.15
CA VAL A 28 -0.28 -16.52 -19.00
C VAL A 28 1.17 -16.04 -18.81
N GLN A 29 1.65 -16.00 -17.56
CA GLN A 29 3.03 -15.62 -17.21
C GLN A 29 4.10 -16.70 -17.47
N GLY A 30 3.70 -17.89 -17.91
CA GLY A 30 4.62 -19.02 -18.17
C GLY A 30 5.30 -19.60 -16.92
N LYS A 31 4.69 -19.45 -15.74
CA LYS A 31 5.24 -19.90 -14.44
C LYS A 31 4.74 -21.30 -14.01
N LEU A 32 3.75 -21.86 -14.69
CA LEU A 32 3.25 -23.22 -14.43
C LEU A 32 4.27 -24.29 -14.88
N SER A 33 4.25 -25.45 -14.21
CA SER A 33 4.97 -26.66 -14.66
C SER A 33 4.32 -27.22 -15.93
N ALA A 34 5.09 -27.94 -16.76
CA ALA A 34 4.61 -28.47 -18.04
C ALA A 34 3.35 -29.36 -17.90
N GLU A 35 3.27 -30.15 -16.83
CA GLU A 35 2.11 -30.99 -16.53
C GLU A 35 0.83 -30.16 -16.26
N LYS A 36 0.97 -29.08 -15.48
CA LYS A 36 -0.14 -28.18 -15.16
C LYS A 36 -0.54 -27.29 -16.34
N GLN A 37 0.42 -26.88 -17.18
CA GLN A 37 0.12 -26.14 -18.40
C GLN A 37 -0.79 -26.95 -19.32
N HIS A 38 -0.49 -28.24 -19.49
CA HIS A 38 -1.29 -29.12 -20.33
C HIS A 38 -2.72 -29.31 -19.80
N GLU A 39 -2.90 -29.45 -18.49
CA GLU A 39 -4.22 -29.53 -17.85
C GLU A 39 -5.05 -28.25 -18.10
N VAL A 40 -4.41 -27.08 -17.99
CA VAL A 40 -5.06 -25.79 -18.27
C VAL A 40 -5.40 -25.66 -19.76
N GLU A 41 -4.52 -26.06 -20.68
CA GLU A 41 -4.78 -26.05 -22.13
C GLU A 41 -5.99 -26.90 -22.50
N LEU A 42 -6.10 -28.10 -21.92
CA LEU A 42 -7.24 -28.98 -22.11
C LEU A 42 -8.53 -28.34 -21.58
N HIS A 43 -8.46 -27.66 -20.44
CA HIS A 43 -9.61 -26.92 -19.92
C HIS A 43 -10.00 -25.73 -20.79
N LEU A 44 -9.02 -24.99 -21.32
CA LEU A 44 -9.26 -23.82 -22.17
C LEU A 44 -9.90 -24.21 -23.51
N SER A 45 -9.63 -25.41 -24.02
CA SER A 45 -10.35 -25.91 -25.21
C SER A 45 -11.80 -26.27 -24.93
N ASP A 46 -12.12 -26.66 -23.70
CA ASP A 46 -13.46 -27.11 -23.31
C ASP A 46 -14.34 -25.98 -22.74
N CYS A 47 -13.73 -24.93 -22.18
CA CYS A 47 -14.43 -23.82 -21.53
C CYS A 47 -14.18 -22.47 -22.22
N GLU A 48 -15.18 -22.00 -22.96
CA GLU A 48 -15.15 -20.72 -23.68
C GLU A 48 -14.93 -19.51 -22.73
N LEU A 49 -15.51 -19.55 -21.53
CA LEU A 49 -15.35 -18.49 -20.52
C LEU A 49 -13.89 -18.34 -20.05
N CYS A 50 -13.22 -19.48 -19.80
CA CYS A 50 -11.82 -19.47 -19.38
C CYS A 50 -10.89 -19.02 -20.52
N SER A 51 -11.21 -19.38 -21.76
CA SER A 51 -10.49 -18.91 -22.95
C SER A 51 -10.57 -17.39 -23.10
N GLU A 52 -11.77 -16.81 -22.98
CA GLU A 52 -11.98 -15.35 -23.02
C GLU A 52 -11.26 -14.66 -21.85
N ALA A 53 -11.30 -15.26 -20.65
CA ALA A 53 -10.59 -14.74 -19.49
C ALA A 53 -9.06 -14.72 -19.71
N VAL A 54 -8.47 -15.78 -20.29
CA VAL A 54 -7.05 -15.84 -20.63
C VAL A 54 -6.68 -14.81 -21.69
N GLU A 55 -7.51 -14.63 -22.73
CA GLU A 55 -7.29 -13.60 -23.74
C GLU A 55 -7.26 -12.20 -23.11
N GLY A 56 -8.22 -11.90 -22.23
CA GLY A 56 -8.25 -10.68 -21.44
C GLY A 56 -6.99 -10.51 -20.57
N LEU A 57 -6.62 -11.53 -19.79
CA LEU A 57 -5.44 -11.52 -18.93
C LEU A 57 -4.13 -11.32 -19.73
N SER A 58 -4.00 -11.96 -20.89
CA SER A 58 -2.83 -11.80 -21.77
C SER A 58 -2.72 -10.39 -22.35
N ALA A 59 -3.85 -9.72 -22.60
CA ALA A 59 -3.89 -8.33 -23.02
C ALA A 59 -3.45 -7.36 -21.90
N PHE A 60 -3.66 -7.73 -20.63
CA PHE A 60 -3.17 -6.99 -19.47
C PHE A 60 -1.72 -7.31 -19.12
N GLU A 61 -1.24 -8.54 -19.27
CA GLU A 61 0.16 -8.88 -19.05
C GLU A 61 1.07 -8.09 -20.00
N LYS A 62 0.70 -8.01 -21.29
CA LYS A 62 1.36 -7.11 -22.25
C LYS A 62 1.32 -5.64 -21.80
N LYS A 63 0.36 -5.24 -20.97
CA LYS A 63 0.28 -3.92 -20.33
C LYS A 63 1.12 -3.76 -19.06
N GLU A 64 1.29 -4.82 -18.27
CA GLU A 64 2.18 -4.81 -17.11
C GLU A 64 3.67 -4.86 -17.52
N ILE A 65 3.99 -5.34 -18.72
CA ILE A 65 5.32 -5.26 -19.34
C ILE A 65 5.64 -3.82 -19.84
N ILE A 66 4.73 -2.86 -19.70
CA ILE A 66 4.92 -1.47 -20.15
C ILE A 66 5.64 -0.67 -19.02
N PRO A 67 6.47 0.33 -19.31
CA PRO A 67 7.85 0.34 -19.72
C PRO A 67 8.62 1.18 -18.67
N VAL A 68 9.70 1.83 -19.05
CA VAL A 68 10.44 2.77 -18.18
C VAL A 68 9.55 3.84 -17.50
N TYR A 69 8.39 4.21 -18.09
CA TYR A 69 7.49 5.21 -17.49
C TYR A 69 6.78 4.75 -16.19
N LEU A 70 6.37 3.48 -16.05
CA LEU A 70 5.74 2.99 -14.80
C LEU A 70 6.74 3.01 -13.65
N ARG A 71 7.99 2.64 -13.95
CA ARG A 71 9.10 2.69 -12.99
C ARG A 71 9.39 4.11 -12.51
N GLN A 72 9.33 5.10 -13.40
CA GLN A 72 9.50 6.51 -13.03
C GLN A 72 8.35 7.01 -12.15
N MET A 73 7.10 6.62 -12.41
CA MET A 73 5.95 7.03 -11.59
C MET A 73 6.02 6.48 -10.17
N LYS A 74 6.32 5.18 -9.99
CA LYS A 74 6.52 4.59 -8.66
C LYS A 74 7.62 5.32 -7.88
N TRP A 75 8.72 5.66 -8.54
CA TRP A 75 9.83 6.36 -7.91
C TRP A 75 9.46 7.79 -7.49
N GLN A 76 8.75 8.53 -8.35
CA GLN A 76 8.28 9.88 -8.03
C GLN A 76 7.29 9.88 -6.86
N MET A 77 6.41 8.88 -6.77
CA MET A 77 5.47 8.74 -5.66
C MET A 77 6.19 8.45 -4.34
N MET A 78 7.10 7.46 -4.32
CA MET A 78 7.88 7.12 -3.14
C MET A 78 8.78 8.29 -2.69
N LYS A 79 9.34 9.06 -3.64
CA LYS A 79 10.12 10.27 -3.34
C LYS A 79 9.28 11.37 -2.71
N LYS A 80 8.05 11.59 -3.17
CA LYS A 80 7.12 12.56 -2.56
C LYS A 80 6.75 12.16 -1.12
N LEU A 81 6.53 10.88 -0.85
CA LEU A 81 6.25 10.37 0.50
C LEU A 81 7.46 10.51 1.42
N LYS A 82 8.66 10.12 0.97
CA LYS A 82 9.90 10.24 1.75
C LYS A 82 10.23 11.71 2.06
N ASN A 83 10.09 12.61 1.09
CA ASN A 83 10.33 14.04 1.30
C ASN A 83 9.31 14.67 2.27
N ARG A 84 8.04 14.24 2.24
CA ARG A 84 7.03 14.69 3.21
C ARG A 84 7.36 14.22 4.63
N LYS A 85 7.75 12.96 4.80
CA LYS A 85 8.16 12.41 6.11
C LYS A 85 9.41 13.13 6.63
N GLN A 86 10.42 13.30 5.78
CA GLN A 86 11.68 13.95 6.16
C GLN A 86 11.49 15.43 6.54
N LYS A 87 10.63 16.18 5.83
CA LYS A 87 10.28 17.56 6.22
C LYS A 87 9.53 17.61 7.56
N LYS A 88 8.63 16.67 7.82
CA LYS A 88 7.90 16.59 9.09
C LYS A 88 8.86 16.29 10.26
N ASP A 89 9.77 15.36 10.08
CA ASP A 89 10.75 14.99 11.10
C ASP A 89 11.76 16.12 11.35
N GLN A 90 12.18 16.83 10.30
CA GLN A 90 13.08 17.99 10.41
C GLN A 90 12.42 19.18 11.12
N ILE A 91 11.15 19.48 10.82
CA ILE A 91 10.40 20.55 11.50
C ILE A 91 10.16 20.19 12.98
N ALA A 92 9.83 18.93 13.28
CA ALA A 92 9.61 18.46 14.65
C ALA A 92 10.89 18.57 15.51
N SER A 93 12.07 18.32 14.92
CA SER A 93 13.35 18.46 15.64
C SER A 93 13.68 19.93 15.97
N HIS A 94 13.46 20.86 15.04
CA HIS A 94 13.73 22.28 15.29
C HIS A 94 12.75 22.90 16.31
N THR A 95 11.48 22.48 16.34
CA THR A 95 10.50 22.97 17.33
C THR A 95 10.80 22.49 18.75
N GLN A 96 11.32 21.27 18.92
CA GLN A 96 11.71 20.74 20.23
C GLN A 96 12.86 21.54 20.86
N LEU A 97 13.87 21.92 20.06
CA LEU A 97 14.98 22.75 20.56
C LEU A 97 14.52 24.14 20.99
N ALA A 98 13.61 24.76 20.24
CA ALA A 98 13.08 26.09 20.58
C ALA A 98 12.33 26.09 21.92
N ILE A 99 11.54 25.06 22.21
CA ILE A 99 10.80 24.93 23.48
C ILE A 99 11.77 24.81 24.66
N ILE A 100 12.82 23.99 24.54
CA ILE A 100 13.83 23.83 25.61
C ILE A 100 14.53 25.16 25.89
N CYS A 101 14.93 25.91 24.86
CA CYS A 101 15.55 27.22 25.04
C CYS A 101 14.64 28.22 25.76
N ILE A 102 13.34 28.23 25.45
CA ILE A 102 12.36 29.11 26.10
C ILE A 102 12.20 28.76 27.59
N ILE A 103 12.15 27.46 27.93
CA ILE A 103 12.04 27.01 29.33
C ILE A 103 13.26 27.46 30.14
N ILE A 104 14.47 27.29 29.59
CA ILE A 104 15.71 27.72 30.24
C ILE A 104 15.72 29.25 30.44
N LEU A 105 15.31 30.01 29.43
CA LEU A 105 15.19 31.47 29.52
C LEU A 105 14.25 31.89 30.65
N PHE A 106 13.07 31.26 30.74
CA PHE A 106 12.10 31.55 31.81
C PHE A 106 12.65 31.19 33.20
N MET A 107 13.35 30.06 33.32
CA MET A 107 13.96 29.65 34.59
C MET A 107 15.01 30.66 35.05
N LEU A 108 15.83 31.19 34.14
CA LEU A 108 16.81 32.25 34.44
C LEU A 108 16.15 33.56 34.84
N LEU A 109 15.09 33.97 34.15
CA LEU A 109 14.34 35.18 34.49
C LEU A 109 13.67 35.08 35.86
N ALA A 110 13.09 33.92 36.20
CA ALA A 110 12.49 33.67 37.50
C ALA A 110 13.55 33.70 38.62
N ALA A 111 14.70 33.08 38.41
CA ALA A 111 15.82 33.15 39.35
C ALA A 111 16.28 34.59 39.53
N PHE A 112 16.49 35.34 38.45
CA PHE A 112 16.88 36.74 38.49
C PHE A 112 15.89 37.61 39.26
N TRP A 113 14.59 37.44 39.02
CA TRP A 113 13.53 38.14 39.76
C TRP A 113 13.52 37.79 41.25
N ALA A 114 13.68 36.51 41.59
CA ALA A 114 13.76 36.08 42.98
C ALA A 114 14.98 36.68 43.69
N PHE A 115 16.14 36.69 43.03
CA PHE A 115 17.34 37.37 43.56
C PHE A 115 17.09 38.85 43.74
N HIS A 116 16.58 39.56 42.73
CA HIS A 116 16.31 40.99 42.84
C HIS A 116 15.33 41.32 43.98
N PHE A 117 14.26 40.54 44.15
CA PHE A 117 13.28 40.74 45.22
C PHE A 117 13.86 40.42 46.61
N VAL A 118 14.70 39.40 46.72
CA VAL A 118 15.38 39.01 47.97
C VAL A 118 16.51 39.98 48.33
N THR A 119 17.18 40.59 47.35
CA THR A 119 18.27 41.56 47.57
C THR A 119 17.77 43.00 47.73
N HIS A 120 16.55 43.32 47.28
CA HIS A 120 15.86 44.57 47.56
C HIS A 120 14.62 44.34 48.45
N PRO A 121 14.77 43.83 49.69
CA PRO A 121 13.70 43.93 50.67
C PRO A 121 13.54 45.41 50.98
N ALA A 122 12.39 45.97 50.60
CA ALA A 122 12.02 47.34 50.87
C ALA A 122 12.31 47.69 52.33
N ARG A 123 13.30 48.56 52.53
CA ARG A 123 13.50 49.31 53.77
C ARG A 123 12.53 50.49 53.78
#